data_AF-A0A2M7UZF0-F1
#
_entry.id   AF-A0A2M7UZF0-F1
#
_cell.length_a   1.000
_cell.length_b   1.000
_cell.length_c   1.000
_cell.angle_alpha   90.00
_cell.angle_beta   90.00
_cell.angle_gamma   90.00
#
_symmetry.space_group_name_H-M   'P 1'
#
loop_
_entity.id
_entity.type
_entity.pdbx_description
1 polymer ?
#
loop_
_entity_poly.entity_id
_entity_poly.type
_entity_poly.pdbx_seq_one_letter_code
_entity_poly.pdbx_strand_id
1 'polypeptide(L)'
;MPIIPWRPFGDIERWFEEEWPEWPEFRFPRVPMIRTPRMDIYEDNGNVIAEVELPGVDPKNISVEVKDNVLKVEAKAEEKKEIKEKGYYRKEMGARYFKRQVSLPTEVIGEKAEAEYTDGVLKVTIPKTKPKKVKEKKIKIRVK
;
A
#
# COMPACT_ATOMS: atom_id res chain seq x y z
N MET A 1 22.75 -8.60 19.81
CA MET A 1 21.66 -8.76 18.82
C MET A 1 22.00 -7.87 17.64
N PRO A 2 22.28 -8.41 16.45
CA PRO A 2 22.59 -7.58 15.29
C PRO A 2 21.33 -6.83 14.82
N ILE A 3 21.50 -5.54 14.56
CA ILE A 3 20.48 -4.66 13.99
C ILE A 3 20.31 -5.08 12.53
N ILE A 4 19.09 -5.48 12.15
CA ILE A 4 18.78 -5.85 10.77
C ILE A 4 18.77 -4.56 9.94
N PRO A 5 19.65 -4.39 8.94
CA PRO A 5 19.66 -3.19 8.13
C PRO A 5 18.42 -3.13 7.23
N TRP A 6 17.83 -1.93 7.17
CA TRP A 6 16.66 -1.60 6.34
C TRP A 6 16.96 -1.86 4.86
N ARG A 7 16.16 -2.73 4.24
CA ARG A 7 16.24 -3.10 2.82
C ARG A 7 14.87 -2.95 2.16
N PRO A 8 14.61 -1.83 1.46
CA PRO A 8 13.26 -1.47 1.01
C PRO A 8 12.69 -2.35 -0.12
N PHE A 9 13.48 -3.27 -0.70
CA PHE A 9 13.06 -4.04 -1.89
C PHE A 9 13.51 -5.52 -1.89
N GLY A 10 14.13 -6.03 -0.82
CA GLY A 10 14.72 -7.38 -0.82
C GLY A 10 13.71 -8.52 -0.94
N ASP A 11 12.47 -8.29 -0.49
CA ASP A 11 11.39 -9.27 -0.56
C ASP A 11 10.66 -9.25 -1.92
N ILE A 12 10.78 -8.15 -2.68
CA ILE A 12 10.13 -7.97 -4.00
C ILE A 12 10.89 -8.75 -5.08
N GLU A 13 12.21 -8.77 -5.03
CA GLU A 13 13.05 -9.50 -5.99
C GLU A 13 12.87 -11.02 -5.87
N ARG A 14 12.77 -11.56 -4.65
CA ARG A 14 12.63 -13.01 -4.43
C ARG A 14 11.23 -13.55 -4.76
N TRP A 15 10.19 -12.76 -4.49
CA TRP A 15 8.79 -13.16 -4.71
C TRP A 15 8.35 -13.05 -6.18
N PHE A 16 8.92 -12.11 -6.94
CA PHE A 16 8.61 -11.94 -8.38
C PHE A 16 9.19 -13.06 -9.26
N GLU A 17 10.30 -13.69 -8.85
CA GLU A 17 10.88 -14.85 -9.55
C GLU A 17 10.16 -16.17 -9.24
N GLU A 18 9.57 -16.35 -8.04
CA GLU A 18 9.00 -17.64 -7.60
C GLU A 18 7.48 -17.79 -7.88
N GLU A 19 6.67 -16.72 -7.94
CA GLU A 19 5.22 -16.84 -7.67
C GLU A 19 4.25 -16.73 -8.87
N TRP A 20 4.68 -16.70 -10.13
CA TRP A 20 3.71 -16.49 -11.24
C TRP A 20 3.87 -17.32 -12.54
N PRO A 21 3.60 -18.65 -12.51
CA PRO A 21 3.59 -19.49 -13.72
C PRO A 21 2.23 -19.56 -14.47
N GLU A 22 1.11 -19.08 -13.90
CA GLU A 22 -0.24 -19.41 -14.39
C GLU A 22 -1.02 -18.27 -15.08
N TRP A 23 -0.38 -17.43 -15.90
CA TRP A 23 -1.13 -16.61 -16.86
C TRP A 23 -0.50 -16.60 -18.26
N PRO A 24 -0.95 -17.49 -19.16
CA PRO A 24 -0.37 -17.65 -20.50
C PRO A 24 -0.70 -16.50 -21.47
N GLU A 25 -1.41 -15.45 -21.04
CA GLU A 25 -1.71 -14.26 -21.86
C GLU A 25 -0.80 -13.05 -21.57
N PHE A 26 0.04 -13.11 -20.54
CA PHE A 26 1.04 -12.06 -20.26
C PHE A 26 2.34 -12.30 -21.05
N ARG A 27 2.23 -12.38 -22.38
CA ARG A 27 3.37 -12.00 -23.22
C ARG A 27 3.47 -10.48 -23.05
N PHE A 28 4.48 -9.98 -22.34
CA PHE A 28 4.71 -8.53 -22.17
C PHE A 28 4.76 -7.83 -23.54
N PRO A 29 3.80 -6.93 -23.85
CA PRO A 29 4.19 -5.57 -24.23
C PRO A 29 3.27 -4.48 -23.65
N ARG A 30 3.83 -3.28 -23.45
CA ARG A 30 3.31 -2.11 -22.68
C ARG A 30 3.31 -2.35 -21.17
N VAL A 31 4.39 -1.95 -20.51
CA VAL A 31 4.41 -1.83 -19.04
C VAL A 31 3.25 -0.88 -18.66
N PRO A 32 2.14 -1.33 -18.05
CA PRO A 32 1.22 -0.38 -17.45
C PRO A 32 2.05 0.44 -16.46
N MET A 33 1.94 1.78 -16.48
CA MET A 33 2.63 2.61 -15.49
C MET A 33 2.08 2.25 -14.10
N ILE A 34 2.72 1.28 -13.43
CA ILE A 34 2.44 0.93 -12.06
C ILE A 34 2.90 2.13 -11.23
N ARG A 35 1.95 2.83 -10.62
CA ARG A 35 2.25 3.93 -9.71
C ARG A 35 2.28 3.37 -8.30
N THR A 36 3.30 3.75 -7.54
CA THR A 36 3.32 3.52 -6.09
C THR A 36 2.54 4.66 -5.44
N PRO A 37 1.31 4.41 -4.94
CA PRO A 37 0.53 5.46 -4.27
C PRO A 37 1.27 5.97 -3.03
N ARG A 38 1.03 7.24 -2.66
CA ARG A 38 1.48 7.76 -1.36
C ARG A 38 0.66 7.13 -0.25
N MET A 39 1.31 6.92 0.89
CA MET A 39 0.70 6.27 2.03
C MET A 39 1.43 6.68 3.30
N ASP A 40 0.62 7.03 4.29
CA ASP A 40 1.03 7.34 5.66
C ASP A 40 0.59 6.22 6.59
N ILE A 41 1.42 5.92 7.59
CA ILE A 41 1.16 4.86 8.57
C ILE A 41 1.43 5.41 9.95
N TYR A 42 0.45 5.32 10.82
CA TYR A 42 0.55 5.80 12.19
C TYR A 42 -0.25 4.94 13.16
N GLU A 43 -0.04 5.17 14.44
CA GLU A 43 -0.76 4.50 15.53
C GLU A 43 -1.79 5.44 16.11
N ASP A 44 -3.01 4.95 16.31
CA ASP A 44 -4.07 5.67 17.01
C ASP A 44 -4.92 4.69 17.81
N ASN A 45 -5.19 5.02 19.07
CA ASN A 45 -6.11 4.27 19.94
C ASN A 45 -5.91 2.74 19.97
N GLY A 46 -4.66 2.26 19.87
CA GLY A 46 -4.35 0.83 19.86
C GLY A 46 -4.50 0.14 18.50
N ASN A 47 -4.75 0.91 17.44
CA ASN A 47 -4.80 0.46 16.06
C ASN A 47 -3.57 0.94 15.29
N VAL A 48 -3.26 0.26 14.20
CA VAL A 48 -2.43 0.79 13.10
C VAL A 48 -3.38 1.34 12.05
N ILE A 49 -3.20 2.60 11.68
CA ILE A 49 -3.95 3.23 10.60
C ILE A 49 -3.01 3.45 9.42
N ALA A 50 -3.46 3.06 8.24
CA ALA A 50 -2.78 3.34 6.97
C ALA A 50 -3.72 4.16 6.06
N GLU A 51 -3.28 5.33 5.64
CA GLU A 51 -4.01 6.19 4.70
C GLU A 51 -3.30 6.16 3.35
N VAL A 52 -4.02 5.94 2.25
CA VAL A 52 -3.46 5.73 0.92
C VAL A 52 -4.18 6.62 -0.10
N GLU A 53 -3.40 7.42 -0.85
CA GLU A 53 -3.94 8.28 -1.90
C GLU A 53 -4.23 7.46 -3.18
N LEU A 54 -5.51 7.30 -3.51
CA LEU A 54 -6.00 6.58 -4.70
C LEU A 54 -7.04 7.41 -5.48
N PRO A 55 -6.72 8.64 -5.94
CA PRO A 55 -7.70 9.52 -6.54
C PRO A 55 -8.24 8.98 -7.87
N GLY A 56 -9.57 9.00 -8.02
CA GLY A 56 -10.26 8.60 -9.24
C GLY A 56 -10.35 7.09 -9.45
N VAL A 57 -10.09 6.29 -8.42
CA VAL A 57 -10.32 4.85 -8.42
C VAL A 57 -11.75 4.56 -7.95
N ASP A 58 -12.46 3.67 -8.63
CA ASP A 58 -13.73 3.12 -8.15
C ASP A 58 -13.43 2.18 -6.97
N PRO A 59 -14.11 2.31 -5.81
CA PRO A 59 -13.89 1.45 -4.66
C PRO A 59 -13.93 -0.06 -4.97
N LYS A 60 -14.75 -0.47 -5.94
CA LYS A 60 -14.86 -1.89 -6.36
C LYS A 60 -13.58 -2.42 -7.01
N ASN A 61 -12.72 -1.53 -7.50
CA ASN A 61 -11.46 -1.85 -8.12
C ASN A 61 -10.27 -1.71 -7.15
N ILE A 62 -10.53 -1.62 -5.84
CA ILE A 62 -9.51 -1.59 -4.77
C ILE A 62 -9.48 -2.96 -4.08
N SER A 63 -8.29 -3.54 -3.99
CA SER A 63 -8.01 -4.72 -3.18
C SER A 63 -7.06 -4.36 -2.03
N VAL A 64 -7.41 -4.79 -0.83
CA VAL A 64 -6.63 -4.60 0.39
C VAL A 64 -6.44 -5.96 1.05
N GLU A 65 -5.19 -6.32 1.30
CA GLU A 65 -4.81 -7.59 1.89
C GLU A 65 -3.84 -7.35 3.04
N VAL A 66 -4.03 -8.05 4.16
CA VAL A 66 -3.08 -8.09 5.28
C VAL A 66 -2.64 -9.53 5.45
N LYS A 67 -1.37 -9.82 5.12
CA LYS A 67 -0.79 -11.17 5.23
C LYS A 67 0.61 -11.05 5.82
N ASP A 68 0.95 -11.93 6.77
CA ASP A 68 2.29 -12.00 7.37
C ASP A 68 2.81 -10.63 7.88
N ASN A 69 1.91 -9.85 8.46
CA ASN A 69 2.19 -8.48 8.96
C ASN A 69 2.59 -7.47 7.86
N VAL A 70 2.24 -7.76 6.61
CA VAL A 70 2.40 -6.88 5.46
C VAL A 70 1.02 -6.42 5.00
N LEU A 71 0.83 -5.10 4.87
CA LEU A 71 -0.32 -4.50 4.23
C LEU A 71 -0.03 -4.32 2.74
N LYS A 72 -0.89 -4.89 1.91
CA LYS A 72 -0.85 -4.82 0.45
C LYS A 72 -2.10 -4.09 -0.04
N VAL A 73 -1.89 -3.07 -0.87
CA VAL A 73 -2.94 -2.28 -1.51
C VAL A 73 -2.71 -2.30 -3.01
N GLU A 74 -3.70 -2.79 -3.75
CA GLU A 74 -3.72 -2.83 -5.20
C GLU A 74 -4.99 -2.15 -5.71
N ALA A 75 -4.88 -1.34 -6.75
CA ALA A 75 -6.01 -0.61 -7.29
C ALA A 75 -5.88 -0.36 -8.79
N LYS A 76 -7.00 -0.39 -9.52
CA LYS A 76 -7.03 -0.07 -10.96
C LYS A 76 -7.92 1.14 -11.22
N ALA A 77 -7.32 2.23 -11.66
CA ALA A 77 -8.05 3.37 -12.21
C ALA A 77 -8.37 3.08 -13.69
N GLU A 78 -9.66 3.02 -14.02
CA GLU A 78 -10.10 2.86 -15.40
C GLU A 78 -9.77 4.11 -16.22
N GLU A 79 -9.32 3.90 -17.45
CA GLU A 79 -9.23 4.99 -18.41
C GLU A 79 -10.64 5.31 -18.90
N LYS A 80 -11.08 6.55 -18.73
CA LYS A 80 -12.30 7.02 -19.39
C LYS A 80 -12.11 6.80 -20.90
N LYS A 81 -12.94 5.93 -21.48
CA LYS A 81 -12.85 5.49 -22.88
C LYS A 81 -12.55 6.68 -23.78
N GLU A 82 -11.54 6.46 -24.61
CA GLU A 82 -10.99 7.38 -25.57
C GLU A 82 -12.11 7.90 -26.50
N ILE A 83 -12.62 9.10 -26.22
CA ILE A 83 -13.44 9.82 -27.20
C ILE A 83 -12.43 10.33 -28.24
N LYS A 84 -12.27 9.57 -29.32
CA LYS A 84 -11.39 9.89 -30.45
C LYS A 84 -11.68 11.26 -31.10
N GLU A 85 -12.80 11.89 -30.74
CA GLU A 85 -13.28 13.17 -31.26
C GLU A 85 -12.98 14.40 -30.39
N LYS A 86 -12.21 14.29 -29.30
CA LYS A 86 -11.86 15.46 -28.49
C LYS A 86 -10.54 16.09 -28.95
N GLY A 87 -10.60 17.35 -29.39
CA GLY A 87 -9.44 18.18 -29.72
C GLY A 87 -8.63 18.58 -28.49
N TYR A 88 -7.92 17.62 -27.90
CA TYR A 88 -7.08 17.85 -26.72
C TYR A 88 -5.89 18.75 -27.07
N TYR A 89 -5.68 19.82 -26.31
CA TYR A 89 -4.42 20.57 -26.34
C TYR A 89 -3.27 19.80 -25.66
N ARG A 90 -3.57 18.94 -24.66
CA ARG A 90 -2.63 18.08 -23.93
C ARG A 90 -3.38 16.95 -23.19
N LYS A 91 -2.87 15.71 -23.19
CA LYS A 91 -3.45 14.55 -22.47
C LYS A 91 -2.40 13.92 -21.55
N GLU A 92 -2.53 14.16 -20.25
CA GLU A 92 -1.62 13.60 -19.20
C GLU A 92 -2.34 12.62 -18.26
N MET A 93 -3.66 12.60 -18.30
CA MET A 93 -4.48 11.62 -17.59
C MET A 93 -4.48 10.32 -18.40
N GLY A 94 -4.14 9.21 -17.77
CA GLY A 94 -4.13 7.88 -18.39
C GLY A 94 -4.54 6.80 -17.38
N ALA A 95 -4.75 5.58 -17.88
CA ALA A 95 -4.96 4.40 -17.04
C ALA A 95 -3.82 4.27 -16.01
N ARG A 96 -4.18 4.02 -14.75
CA ARG A 96 -3.18 3.84 -13.68
C ARG A 96 -3.50 2.56 -12.94
N TYR A 97 -2.49 1.71 -12.81
CA TYR A 97 -2.52 0.63 -11.85
C TYR A 97 -1.69 1.08 -10.66
N PHE A 98 -2.25 0.97 -9.46
CA PHE A 98 -1.60 1.30 -8.21
C PHE A 98 -1.26 0.02 -7.48
N LYS A 99 -0.02 -0.08 -6.99
CA LYS A 99 0.41 -1.17 -6.14
C LYS A 99 1.39 -0.66 -5.10
N ARG A 100 1.10 -0.92 -3.83
CA ARG A 100 2.02 -0.65 -2.72
C ARG A 100 1.89 -1.75 -1.67
N GLN A 101 3.04 -2.19 -1.17
CA GLN A 101 3.15 -3.11 -0.05
C GLN A 101 4.01 -2.45 1.02
N VAL A 102 3.67 -2.70 2.27
CA VAL A 102 4.41 -2.16 3.40
C VAL A 102 4.35 -3.12 4.59
N SER A 103 5.50 -3.36 5.20
CA SER A 103 5.58 -4.09 6.47
C SER A 103 5.05 -3.21 7.60
N LEU A 104 4.14 -3.75 8.41
CA LEU A 104 3.57 -3.04 9.53
C LEU A 104 4.56 -3.01 10.70
N PRO A 105 4.65 -1.89 11.46
CA PRO A 105 5.66 -1.71 12.50
C PRO A 105 5.41 -2.55 13.78
N THR A 106 4.30 -3.27 13.84
CA THR A 106 3.87 -4.11 14.97
C THR A 106 2.98 -5.23 14.45
N GLU A 107 2.83 -6.30 15.23
CA GLU A 107 1.85 -7.35 14.98
C GLU A 107 0.42 -6.80 15.05
N VAL A 108 -0.38 -7.16 14.06
CA VAL A 108 -1.79 -6.77 13.93
C VAL A 108 -2.71 -7.97 13.73
N ILE A 109 -4.00 -7.78 13.96
CA ILE A 109 -5.05 -8.77 13.75
C ILE A 109 -5.73 -8.46 12.41
N GLY A 110 -5.17 -8.97 11.31
CA GLY A 110 -5.63 -8.67 9.94
C GLY A 110 -7.11 -9.04 9.69
N GLU A 111 -7.63 -10.08 10.35
CA GLU A 111 -9.05 -10.50 10.24
C GLU A 111 -10.04 -9.44 10.73
N LYS A 112 -9.60 -8.51 11.58
CA LYS A 112 -10.41 -7.42 12.11
C LYS A 112 -10.08 -6.08 11.45
N ALA A 113 -9.41 -6.10 10.30
CA ALA A 113 -9.13 -4.90 9.54
C ALA A 113 -10.44 -4.33 8.97
N GLU A 114 -10.57 -3.01 9.05
CA GLU A 114 -11.66 -2.25 8.43
C GLU A 114 -11.06 -1.28 7.42
N ALA A 115 -11.77 -1.05 6.31
CA ALA A 115 -11.34 -0.14 5.26
C ALA A 115 -12.47 0.81 4.87
N GLU A 116 -12.16 2.09 4.82
CA GLU A 116 -13.06 3.16 4.41
C GLU A 116 -12.42 3.93 3.26
N TYR A 117 -13.22 4.33 2.26
CA TYR A 117 -12.74 5.12 1.14
C TYR A 117 -13.58 6.38 0.98
N THR A 118 -12.95 7.53 1.17
CA THR A 118 -13.62 8.84 1.12
C THR A 118 -12.74 9.81 0.35
N ASP A 119 -13.32 10.55 -0.60
CA ASP A 119 -12.67 11.62 -1.35
C ASP A 119 -11.31 11.26 -1.99
N GLY A 120 -11.16 10.01 -2.45
CA GLY A 120 -9.92 9.56 -3.10
C GLY A 120 -8.84 9.06 -2.13
N VAL A 121 -9.15 8.96 -0.84
CA VAL A 121 -8.26 8.42 0.19
C VAL A 121 -8.85 7.14 0.77
N LEU A 122 -8.05 6.08 0.73
CA LEU A 122 -8.35 4.80 1.38
C LEU A 122 -7.73 4.81 2.78
N LYS A 123 -8.56 4.68 3.81
CA LYS A 123 -8.14 4.54 5.21
C LYS A 123 -8.36 3.09 5.65
N VAL A 124 -7.28 2.43 6.04
CA VAL A 124 -7.29 1.05 6.55
C VAL A 124 -6.96 1.10 8.04
N THR A 125 -7.88 0.62 8.88
CA THR A 125 -7.73 0.55 10.33
C THR A 125 -7.53 -0.90 10.74
N ILE A 126 -6.41 -1.22 11.37
CA ILE A 126 -6.05 -2.59 11.75
C ILE A 126 -5.75 -2.66 13.25
N PRO A 127 -6.53 -3.43 14.04
CA PRO A 127 -6.27 -3.59 15.46
C PRO A 127 -4.93 -4.26 15.75
N LYS A 128 -4.20 -3.78 16.75
CA LYS A 128 -2.95 -4.42 17.20
C LYS A 128 -3.22 -5.67 18.02
N THR A 129 -2.34 -6.66 17.91
CA THR A 129 -2.43 -7.89 18.72
C THR A 129 -2.19 -7.62 20.22
N LYS A 130 -1.33 -6.65 20.53
CA LYS A 130 -1.05 -6.20 21.90
C LYS A 130 -1.04 -4.67 21.95
N PRO A 131 -2.02 -4.01 22.60
CA PRO A 131 -1.99 -2.57 22.76
C PRO A 131 -0.75 -2.19 23.59
N LYS A 132 0.16 -1.39 23.03
CA LYS A 132 1.33 -0.89 23.74
C LYS A 132 0.84 0.06 24.84
N LYS A 133 0.90 -0.37 26.11
CA LYS A 133 0.98 0.57 27.24
C LYS A 133 2.35 1.25 27.15
N VAL A 134 2.40 2.46 26.60
CA VAL A 134 3.63 3.26 26.52
C VAL A 134 4.12 3.48 27.95
N LYS A 135 5.16 2.77 28.36
CA LYS A 135 5.89 3.08 29.59
C LYS A 135 6.92 4.14 29.23
N GLU A 136 6.64 5.39 29.58
CA GLU A 136 7.60 6.47 29.42
C GLU A 136 8.90 6.11 30.17
N LYS A 137 10.02 6.09 29.45
CA LYS A 137 11.34 5.90 30.04
C LYS A 137 12.16 7.14 29.76
N LYS A 138 12.29 8.02 30.76
CA LYS A 138 13.17 9.20 30.66
C LYS A 138 14.62 8.73 30.52
N ILE A 139 15.23 9.01 29.37
CA ILE A 139 16.64 8.73 29.11
C ILE A 139 17.43 9.97 29.52
N LYS A 140 18.36 9.84 30.48
CA LYS A 140 19.27 10.93 30.84
C LYS A 140 20.36 11.05 29.77
N ILE A 141 20.49 12.22 29.17
CA ILE A 141 21.58 12.55 28.25
C ILE A 141 22.86 12.75 29.08
N ARG A 142 23.93 12.00 28.76
CA ARG A 142 25.27 12.24 29.31
C ARG A 142 26.09 12.99 28.27
N VAL A 143 26.64 14.13 28.66
CA VAL A 143 27.65 14.87 27.88
C VAL A 143 29.03 14.38 28.34
N LYS A 144 29.92 14.12 27.38
CA LYS A 144 31.34 13.83 27.62
C LYS A 144 32.16 15.08 27.44
#